data_AF-A0A2V6BT42-F1
#
_entry.id   AF-A0A2V6BT42-F1
#
_cell.length_a   1.000
_cell.length_b   1.000
_cell.length_c   1.000
_cell.angle_alpha   90.00
_cell.angle_beta   90.00
_cell.angle_gamma   90.00
#
_symmetry.space_group_name_H-M   'P 1'
#
loop_
_entity.id
_entity.type
_entity.pdbx_description
1 polymer ?
#
loop_
_entity_poly.entity_id
_entity_poly.type
_entity_poly.pdbx_seq_one_letter_code
_entity_poly.pdbx_strand_id
1 'polypeptide(L)'
;MLNELEKEGVFTRYAIGDAMGATFYVEPLLTFDLHVFVVLPQTESGLLPLAPLYEALRGRGYLKEGGECALIEGVPVQFLPAYNTLLEEL
;
A
#
# COMPACT_ATOMS: atom_id res chain seq x y z
N MET A 1 5.35 -1.09 10.79
CA MET A 1 4.60 -0.14 9.93
C MET A 1 3.46 -0.80 9.12
N LEU A 2 3.67 -1.49 7.98
CA LEU A 2 2.54 -2.04 7.19
C LEU A 2 1.69 -3.02 8.00
N ASN A 3 2.32 -3.94 8.74
CA ASN A 3 1.64 -4.84 9.68
C ASN A 3 0.89 -4.11 10.80
N GLU A 4 1.30 -2.90 11.18
CA GLU A 4 0.59 -2.10 12.18
C GLU A 4 -0.66 -1.48 11.57
N LEU A 5 -0.59 -0.97 10.33
CA LEU A 5 -1.77 -0.49 9.60
C LEU A 5 -2.80 -1.60 9.39
N GLU A 6 -2.34 -2.82 9.08
CA GLU A 6 -3.20 -4.01 8.97
C GLU A 6 -3.86 -4.34 10.31
N LYS A 7 -3.07 -4.39 11.39
CA LYS A 7 -3.56 -4.69 12.75
C LYS A 7 -4.53 -3.63 13.27
N GLU A 8 -4.36 -2.37 12.89
CA GLU A 8 -5.26 -1.26 13.22
C GLU A 8 -6.52 -1.22 12.34
N GLY A 9 -6.61 -2.08 11.33
CA GLY A 9 -7.77 -2.19 10.44
C GLY A 9 -7.85 -1.09 9.38
N VAL A 10 -6.75 -0.38 9.12
CA VAL A 10 -6.67 0.64 8.05
C VAL A 10 -6.87 -0.01 6.67
N PHE A 11 -6.34 -1.23 6.52
CA PHE A 11 -6.65 -2.17 5.44
C PHE A 11 -6.66 -3.59 6.03
N THR A 12 -7.25 -4.55 5.32
CA THR A 12 -7.44 -5.92 5.83
C THR A 12 -6.33 -6.88 5.43
N ARG A 13 -5.68 -6.62 4.29
CA ARG A 13 -4.54 -7.36 3.74
C ARG A 13 -3.72 -6.46 2.83
N TYR A 14 -2.46 -6.82 2.61
CA TYR A 14 -1.61 -6.15 1.63
C TYR A 14 -0.66 -7.12 0.92
N ALA A 15 -0.17 -6.70 -0.25
CA ALA A 15 0.91 -7.35 -0.98
C ALA A 15 1.90 -6.30 -1.49
N ILE A 16 3.18 -6.64 -1.49
CA ILE A 16 4.22 -5.86 -2.18
C ILE A 16 4.28 -6.36 -3.62
N GLY A 17 4.19 -5.45 -4.58
CA GLY A 17 4.25 -5.78 -6.00
C GLY A 17 5.34 -5.04 -6.76
N ASP A 18 5.18 -5.04 -8.08
CA ASP A 18 6.09 -4.43 -9.06
C ASP A 18 7.51 -5.04 -9.05
N ALA A 19 8.49 -4.36 -9.62
CA ALA A 19 9.86 -4.83 -9.77
C ALA A 19 10.54 -5.17 -8.43
N MET A 20 10.16 -4.52 -7.32
CA MET A 20 10.55 -4.97 -5.97
C MET A 20 9.97 -6.35 -5.63
N GLY A 21 8.69 -6.60 -5.91
CA GLY A 21 8.09 -7.93 -5.80
C GLY A 21 8.71 -8.96 -6.75
N ALA A 22 9.13 -8.54 -7.95
CA ALA A 22 9.79 -9.40 -8.92
C ALA A 22 11.18 -9.85 -8.47
N THR A 23 11.91 -9.07 -7.64
CA THR A 23 13.25 -9.46 -7.14
C THR A 23 13.26 -10.76 -6.33
N PHE A 24 12.10 -11.23 -5.86
CA PHE A 24 11.98 -12.56 -5.24
C PHE A 24 12.11 -13.71 -6.26
N TYR A 25 11.94 -13.43 -7.55
CA TYR A 25 11.86 -14.43 -8.63
C TYR A 25 12.88 -14.20 -9.76
N VAL A 26 13.40 -12.99 -9.91
CA VAL A 26 14.37 -12.61 -10.96
C VAL A 26 15.56 -11.83 -10.39
N GLU A 27 16.60 -11.64 -11.20
CA GLU A 27 17.77 -10.84 -10.81
C GLU A 27 17.35 -9.43 -10.35
N PRO A 28 17.86 -8.93 -9.21
CA PRO A 28 17.45 -7.64 -8.69
C PRO A 28 17.74 -6.51 -9.68
N LEU A 29 16.70 -5.75 -10.03
CA LEU A 29 16.84 -4.48 -10.73
C LEU A 29 16.75 -3.34 -9.70
N LEU A 30 17.52 -2.26 -9.91
CA LEU A 30 17.42 -1.09 -9.05
C LEU A 30 16.08 -0.38 -9.29
N THR A 31 15.22 -0.34 -8.28
CA THR A 31 13.91 0.33 -8.29
C THR A 31 13.86 1.34 -7.16
N PHE A 32 13.30 2.51 -7.41
CA PHE A 32 13.30 3.61 -6.44
C PHE A 32 11.96 3.80 -5.72
N ASP A 33 10.91 3.10 -6.15
CA ASP A 33 9.53 3.23 -5.70
C ASP A 33 8.91 1.87 -5.34
N LEU A 34 8.07 1.85 -4.30
CA LEU A 34 7.39 0.66 -3.79
C LEU A 34 5.90 0.74 -4.05
N HIS A 35 5.38 -0.22 -4.81
CA HIS A 35 3.95 -0.43 -4.95
C HIS A 35 3.42 -1.39 -3.89
N VAL A 36 2.49 -0.92 -3.07
CA VAL A 36 1.79 -1.72 -2.07
C VAL A 36 0.32 -1.84 -2.46
N PHE A 37 -0.11 -3.04 -2.78
CA PHE A 37 -1.51 -3.36 -3.04
C PHE A 37 -2.21 -3.60 -1.72
N VAL A 38 -3.35 -2.94 -1.48
CA VAL A 38 -4.10 -3.04 -0.21
C VAL A 38 -5.55 -3.42 -0.46
N VAL A 39 -6.06 -4.35 0.35
CA VAL A 39 -7.49 -4.67 0.40
C VAL A 39 -8.14 -3.73 1.41
N LEU A 40 -8.94 -2.79 0.92
CA LEU A 40 -9.62 -1.81 1.78
C LEU A 40 -10.89 -2.40 2.41
N PRO A 41 -11.27 -1.97 3.62
CA PRO A 41 -12.55 -2.36 4.22
C PRO A 41 -13.72 -1.95 3.32
N GLN A 42 -14.70 -2.84 3.18
CA GLN A 42 -15.93 -2.55 2.43
C GLN A 42 -16.71 -1.44 3.13
N THR A 43 -17.21 -0.47 2.37
CA THR A 43 -18.12 0.56 2.86
C THR A 43 -19.53 0.31 2.34
N GLU A 44 -20.56 0.81 3.03
CA GLU A 44 -21.96 0.63 2.60
C GLU A 44 -22.25 1.19 1.19
N SER A 45 -21.45 2.15 0.72
CA SER A 45 -21.57 2.74 -0.61
C SER A 45 -20.86 1.95 -1.72
N GLY A 46 -20.10 0.90 -1.37
CA GLY A 46 -19.27 0.14 -2.32
C GLY A 46 -18.02 0.89 -2.82
N LEU A 47 -17.82 2.14 -2.39
CA LEU A 47 -16.59 2.88 -2.64
C LEU A 47 -15.48 2.39 -1.70
N LEU A 48 -14.26 2.30 -2.19
CA LEU A 48 -13.07 1.95 -1.41
C LEU A 48 -12.24 3.22 -1.18
N PRO A 49 -12.56 4.04 -0.17
CA PRO A 49 -11.87 5.30 0.04
C PRO A 49 -10.45 5.06 0.54
N LEU A 50 -9.46 5.63 -0.14
CA LEU A 50 -8.08 5.69 0.33
C LEU A 50 -7.88 6.72 1.45
N ALA A 51 -8.85 7.63 1.66
CA ALA A 51 -8.72 8.73 2.62
C ALA A 51 -8.32 8.28 4.04
N PRO A 52 -8.93 7.24 4.66
CA PRO A 52 -8.53 6.77 5.98
C PRO A 52 -7.07 6.29 6.03
N LEU A 53 -6.58 5.67 4.95
CA LEU A 53 -5.18 5.25 4.83
C LEU A 53 -4.26 6.47 4.80
N TYR A 54 -4.55 7.45 3.95
CA TYR A 54 -3.73 8.66 3.89
C TYR A 54 -3.75 9.44 5.21
N GLU A 55 -4.87 9.50 5.93
CA GLU A 55 -4.91 10.14 7.25
C GLU A 55 -4.08 9.37 8.29
N ALA A 56 -4.10 8.04 8.29
CA ALA A 56 -3.22 7.24 9.14
C ALA A 56 -1.73 7.47 8.83
N LEU A 57 -1.37 7.58 7.55
CA LEU A 57 -0.01 7.88 7.10
C LEU A 57 0.41 9.30 7.51
N ARG A 58 -0.48 10.28 7.39
CA ARG A 58 -0.26 11.66 7.84
C ARG A 58 0.01 11.73 9.34
N GLY A 59 -0.81 11.05 10.14
CA GLY A 59 -0.66 11.01 11.60
C GLY A 59 0.67 10.41 12.07
N ARG A 60 1.32 9.61 11.22
CA ARG A 60 2.62 8.99 11.46
C ARG A 60 3.80 9.77 10.83
N GLY A 61 3.53 10.89 10.16
CA GLY A 61 4.54 11.74 9.53
C GLY A 61 5.04 11.25 8.17
N TYR A 62 4.35 10.30 7.52
CA TYR A 62 4.78 9.71 6.26
C TYR A 62 4.29 10.44 5.01
N LEU A 63 3.43 11.45 5.14
CA LEU A 63 2.98 12.26 4.01
C LEU A 63 3.57 13.66 4.05
N LYS A 64 4.29 14.01 2.97
CA LYS A 64 4.72 15.38 2.71
C LYS A 64 3.64 16.12 1.93
N GLU A 65 3.50 17.42 2.19
CA GLU A 65 2.55 18.27 1.48
C GLU A 65 2.84 18.28 -0.03
N GLY A 66 1.82 17.99 -0.85
CA GLY A 66 1.92 17.95 -2.31
C GLY A 66 2.55 16.68 -2.92
N GLY A 67 2.87 15.65 -2.12
CA GLY A 67 3.39 14.37 -2.63
C GLY A 67 2.29 13.41 -3.09
N GLU A 68 2.49 12.76 -4.24
CA GLU A 68 1.59 11.70 -4.76
C GLU A 68 1.80 10.35 -4.05
N CYS A 69 2.95 10.17 -3.39
CA CYS A 69 3.35 8.96 -2.67
C CYS A 69 3.68 9.26 -1.20
N ALA A 70 3.54 8.27 -0.33
CA ALA A 70 4.03 8.35 1.03
C ALA A 70 5.54 8.13 1.07
N LEU A 71 6.28 8.87 1.88
CA LEU A 71 7.71 8.66 2.07
C LEU A 71 7.92 7.89 3.38
N ILE A 72 8.18 6.60 3.27
CA ILE A 72 8.36 5.69 4.41
C ILE A 72 9.83 5.31 4.48
N GLU A 73 10.52 5.72 5.55
CA GLU A 73 11.95 5.44 5.75
C GLU A 73 12.84 5.81 4.54
N GLY A 74 12.47 6.89 3.82
CA GLY A 74 13.19 7.35 2.63
C GLY A 74 12.77 6.69 1.31
N VAL A 75 11.85 5.72 1.34
CA VAL A 75 11.30 5.04 0.17
C VAL A 75 9.96 5.68 -0.23
N PRO A 76 9.81 6.17 -1.47
CA PRO A 76 8.51 6.49 -2.06
C PRO A 76 7.63 5.24 -2.13
N VAL A 77 6.47 5.28 -1.47
CA VAL A 77 5.50 4.19 -1.43
C VAL A 77 4.17 4.66 -1.99
N GLN A 78 3.70 3.99 -3.04
CA GLN A 78 2.40 4.19 -3.62
C GLN A 78 1.46 3.06 -3.20
N PHE A 79 0.30 3.43 -2.66
CA PHE A 79 -0.74 2.48 -2.25
C PHE A 79 -1.79 2.35 -3.35
N LEU A 80 -2.04 1.11 -3.77
CA LEU A 80 -2.99 0.79 -4.82
C LEU A 80 -4.13 -0.07 -4.25
N PRO A 81 -5.39 0.31 -4.40
CA PRO A 81 -6.51 -0.50 -3.93
C PRO A 81 -6.63 -1.77 -4.79
N ALA A 82 -6.60 -2.93 -4.14
CA ALA A 82 -6.89 -4.22 -4.77
C ALA A 82 -8.40 -4.47 -4.68
N TYR A 83 -9.07 -4.55 -5.84
CA TYR A 83 -10.48 -4.91 -5.91
C TYR A 83 -10.61 -6.44 -5.82
N ASN A 84 -10.91 -6.92 -4.61
CA ASN A 84 -11.28 -8.30 -4.26
C ASN A 84 -10.24 -9.41 -4.49
N THR A 85 -10.64 -10.61 -4.06
CA THR A 85 -9.96 -11.92 -3.94
C THR A 85 -9.33 -12.49 -5.23
N LEU A 86 -9.18 -11.70 -6.30
CA LEU A 86 -8.55 -12.12 -7.56
C LEU A 86 -7.01 -12.23 -7.51
N LEU A 87 -6.43 -12.24 -6.30
CA LEU A 87 -5.04 -12.62 -6.02
C LEU A 87 -4.93 -14.00 -5.30
N GLU A 88 -6.02 -14.74 -5.13
CA GLU A 88 -5.97 -16.10 -4.54
C GLU A 88 -5.48 -17.20 -5.50
N GLU A 89 -5.16 -16.90 -6.77
CA GLU A 89 -4.53 -17.87 -7.66
C GLU A 89 -3.30 -17.30 -8.37
N LEU A 90 -2.13 -17.62 -7.81
CA LEU A 90 -1.01 -18.19 -8.55
C LEU A 90 -0.36 -19.31 -7.72
#